data_AF-A0A8T5HNL8-F1
#
_entry.id   AF-A0A8T5HNL8-F1
#
_cell.length_a   1.000
_cell.length_b   1.000
_cell.length_c   1.000
_cell.angle_alpha   90.00
_cell.angle_beta   90.00
_cell.angle_gamma   90.00
#
_symmetry.space_group_name_H-M   'P 1'
#
loop_
_entity.id
_entity.type
_entity.pdbx_description
1 polymer ?
#
loop_
_entity_poly.entity_id
_entity_poly.type
_entity_poly.pdbx_seq_one_letter_code
_entity_poly.pdbx_strand_id
1 'polypeptide(L)' 'MEYTAELKVKTTDSENLIKLFEPEEKKFERSEFEIQKKDFGIIFIVTAKDPTAMRATLSTITQILTIYHKLKEQKKK' A
#
# COMPACT_ATOMS: atom_id res chain seq x y z
N MET A 1 21.50 -1.13 -8.07
CA MET A 1 21.07 -1.62 -6.75
C MET A 1 19.57 -1.48 -6.70
N GLU A 2 18.88 -2.55 -6.35
CA GLU A 2 17.43 -2.54 -6.12
C GLU A 2 17.17 -2.28 -4.64
N TYR A 3 16.16 -1.47 -4.36
CA TYR A 3 15.74 -1.13 -3.01
C TYR A 3 14.44 -1.86 -2.72
N THR A 4 14.36 -2.51 -1.56
CA THR A 4 13.16 -3.22 -1.12
C THR A 4 12.72 -2.70 0.25
N ALA A 5 11.42 -2.51 0.43
CA ALA A 5 10.82 -2.10 1.69
C ALA A 5 9.54 -2.88 1.97
N GLU A 6 9.28 -3.15 3.25
CA GLU A 6 8.03 -3.76 3.72
C GLU A 6 7.22 -2.75 4.54
N LEU A 7 5.95 -2.56 4.18
CA LEU A 7 4.99 -1.81 4.99
C LEU A 7 3.92 -2.76 5.53
N LYS A 8 3.88 -2.92 6.86
CA LYS A 8 2.94 -3.80 7.55
C LYS A 8 1.76 -2.98 8.07
N VAL A 9 0.56 -3.26 7.58
CA VAL A 9 -0.68 -2.59 8.00
C VAL A 9 -1.56 -3.56 8.76
N LYS A 10 -1.72 -3.30 10.07
CA LYS A 10 -2.62 -4.06 10.93
C LYS A 10 -4.06 -3.62 10.71
N THR A 11 -4.92 -4.53 10.32
CA THR A 11 -6.32 -4.23 9.99
C THR A 11 -7.15 -5.51 9.95
N THR A 12 -8.39 -5.42 10.41
CA THR A 12 -9.39 -6.50 10.25
C THR A 12 -10.09 -6.44 8.89
N ASP A 13 -9.82 -5.40 8.10
CA ASP A 13 -10.54 -5.09 6.86
C ASP A 13 -9.62 -5.22 5.63
N SER A 14 -8.80 -6.28 5.63
CA SER A 14 -7.78 -6.53 4.62
C SER A 14 -8.35 -6.67 3.21
N GLU A 15 -9.57 -7.20 3.08
CA GLU A 15 -10.18 -7.46 1.77
C GLU A 15 -10.59 -6.18 1.05
N ASN A 16 -11.20 -5.23 1.76
CA ASN A 16 -11.56 -3.95 1.17
C ASN A 16 -10.32 -3.13 0.82
N LEU A 17 -9.24 -3.25 1.61
CA LEU A 17 -7.97 -2.63 1.26
C LEU A 17 -7.36 -3.26 0.02
N ILE A 18 -7.30 -4.59 -0.11
CA ILE A 18 -6.78 -5.25 -1.31
C ILE A 18 -7.55 -4.78 -2.56
N LYS A 19 -8.88 -4.78 -2.50
CA LYS A 19 -9.73 -4.29 -3.60
C LYS A 19 -9.49 -2.81 -3.96
N LEU A 20 -9.19 -1.98 -2.97
CA LEU A 20 -8.88 -0.57 -3.19
C LEU A 20 -7.57 -0.39 -3.98
N PHE A 21 -6.60 -1.27 -3.79
CA PHE A 21 -5.28 -1.22 -4.42
C PHE A 21 -5.15 -2.09 -5.68
N GLU A 22 -6.11 -2.96 -5.98
CA GLU A 22 -6.15 -3.79 -7.20
C GLU A 22 -6.01 -2.98 -8.51
N PRO A 23 -6.58 -1.75 -8.65
CA PRO A 23 -6.34 -0.92 -9.82
C PRO A 23 -4.92 -0.35 -9.90
N GLU A 24 -4.25 -0.18 -8.75
CA GLU A 24 -2.94 0.45 -8.59
C GLU A 24 -1.78 -0.57 -8.66
N GLU A 25 -2.06 -1.87 -8.62
CA GLU A 25 -1.05 -2.95 -8.78
C GLU A 25 -0.35 -2.90 -10.16
N LYS A 26 -0.85 -2.11 -11.11
CA LYS A 26 -0.28 -1.99 -12.47
C LYS A 26 0.84 -0.95 -12.54
N LYS A 27 2.01 -1.37 -12.07
CA LYS A 27 3.38 -0.98 -12.47
C LYS A 27 3.67 0.52 -12.62
N PHE A 28 4.45 1.05 -11.68
CA PHE A 28 5.22 2.26 -11.93
C PHE A 28 6.48 1.90 -12.74
N GLU A 29 6.91 2.76 -13.65
CA GLU A 29 8.03 2.50 -14.57
C GLU A 29 9.37 2.21 -13.84
N ARG A 30 9.48 2.68 -12.59
CA ARG A 30 10.69 2.62 -11.75
C ARG A 30 10.48 1.94 -10.40
N SER A 31 9.27 1.47 -10.12
CA SER A 31 8.92 0.78 -8.88
C SER A 31 7.69 -0.11 -9.04
N GLU A 32 7.61 -1.12 -8.20
CA GLU A 32 6.48 -2.05 -8.14
C GLU A 32 6.16 -2.32 -6.69
N PHE A 33 4.92 -2.71 -6.42
CA PHE A 33 4.55 -3.24 -5.13
C PHE A 33 3.63 -4.44 -5.27
N GLU A 34 3.72 -5.35 -4.31
CA GLU A 34 2.84 -6.50 -4.16
C GLU A 34 2.12 -6.42 -2.81
N ILE A 35 0.88 -6.90 -2.75
CA ILE A 35 0.13 -6.97 -1.51
C ILE A 35 -0.03 -8.42 -1.07
N GLN A 36 0.47 -8.74 0.12
CA GLN A 36 0.25 -10.03 0.76
C GLN A 36 -0.75 -9.92 1.90
N LYS A 37 -1.85 -10.69 1.85
CA LYS A 37 -2.75 -10.88 2.98
C LYS A 37 -2.08 -11.74 4.04
N LYS A 38 -2.19 -11.35 5.31
CA LYS A 38 -1.72 -12.08 6.50
C LYS A 38 -2.81 -12.06 7.57
N ASP A 39 -2.69 -12.92 8.58
CA ASP A 39 -3.68 -13.03 9.66
C ASP A 39 -3.93 -11.71 10.41
N PHE A 40 -2.90 -10.86 10.51
CA PHE A 40 -2.99 -9.57 11.19
C PHE A 40 -3.45 -8.40 10.27
N GLY A 41 -3.57 -8.62 8.97
CA GLY A 41 -3.86 -7.56 7.99
C GLY A 41 -3.15 -7.77 6.66
N ILE A 42 -2.41 -6.75 6.20
CA ILE A 42 -1.74 -6.77 4.89
C ILE A 42 -0.29 -6.31 4.99
N ILE A 43 0.54 -6.81 4.08
CA ILE A 43 1.92 -6.39 3.89
C ILE A 43 2.07 -5.88 2.46
N PHE A 44 2.54 -4.66 2.30
CA PHE A 44 3.02 -4.14 1.02
C PHE A 44 4.51 -4.44 0.91
N ILE A 45 4.90 -5.15 -0.14
CA ILE A 45 6.30 -5.37 -0.51
C ILE A 45 6.59 -4.44 -1.66
N VAL A 46 7.45 -3.44 -1.47
CA VAL A 46 7.77 -2.42 -2.48
C VAL A 46 9.19 -2.64 -2.97
N THR A 47 9.36 -2.69 -4.29
CA THR A 47 10.67 -2.77 -4.95
C THR A 47 10.86 -1.55 -5.86
N ALA A 48 12.04 -0.93 -5.84
CA ALA A 48 12.33 0.25 -6.63
C ALA A 48 13.78 0.28 -7.14
N LYS A 49 13.98 0.92 -8.30
CA LYS A 49 15.30 1.07 -8.93
C LYS A 49 16.16 2.17 -8.27
N ASP A 50 15.54 3.07 -7.52
CA ASP A 50 16.21 4.18 -6.85
C ASP A 50 15.42 4.66 -5.61
N PRO A 51 16.07 5.39 -4.68
CA PRO A 51 15.43 5.87 -3.46
C PRO A 51 14.28 6.85 -3.71
N THR A 52 14.33 7.61 -4.80
CA THR A 52 13.27 8.58 -5.14
C THR A 52 12.00 7.86 -5.56
N ALA A 53 12.12 6.82 -6.41
CA ALA A 53 11.00 5.95 -6.78
C ALA A 53 10.42 5.22 -5.56
N MET A 54 11.27 4.70 -4.66
CA MET A 54 10.83 4.10 -3.40
C MET A 54 9.99 5.07 -2.56
N ARG A 55 10.51 6.30 -2.34
CA ARG A 55 9.81 7.33 -1.57
C ARG A 55 8.47 7.70 -2.21
N ALA A 56 8.43 7.84 -3.53
CA ALA A 56 7.20 8.15 -4.25
C ALA A 56 6.14 7.06 -4.03
N THR A 57 6.49 5.79 -4.22
CA THR A 57 5.55 4.67 -4.02
C THR A 57 5.06 4.56 -2.58
N LEU A 58 5.96 4.69 -1.58
CA LEU A 58 5.55 4.69 -0.17
C LEU A 58 4.64 5.88 0.15
N SER A 59 4.88 7.05 -0.43
CA SER A 59 4.00 8.22 -0.28
C SER A 59 2.61 7.97 -0.86
N THR A 60 2.52 7.35 -2.04
CA THR A 60 1.24 6.99 -2.65
C THR A 60 0.45 6.02 -1.77
N ILE A 61 1.10 4.93 -1.33
CA ILE A 61 0.46 3.93 -0.46
C ILE A 61 -0.06 4.58 0.84
N THR A 62 0.75 5.41 1.49
CA THR A 62 0.35 6.07 2.75
C THR A 62 -0.77 7.10 2.56
N GLN A 63 -0.80 7.83 1.44
CA GLN A 63 -1.90 8.76 1.13
C GLN A 63 -3.22 8.02 0.91
N ILE A 64 -3.22 6.92 0.15
CA ILE A 64 -4.42 6.11 -0.09
C ILE A 64 -4.92 5.52 1.24
N LEU A 65 -4.03 4.98 2.08
CA LEU A 65 -4.39 4.49 3.42
C LEU A 65 -5.01 5.59 4.29
N THR A 66 -4.48 6.81 4.22
CA THR A 66 -5.02 7.96 4.95
C THR A 66 -6.43 8.32 4.49
N ILE A 67 -6.68 8.33 3.18
CA ILE A 67 -8.00 8.58 2.60
C ILE A 67 -8.98 7.49 3.05
N TYR A 68 -8.58 6.23 2.92
CA TYR A 68 -9.38 5.09 3.34
C TYR A 68 -9.75 5.16 4.83
N HIS A 69 -8.80 5.51 5.69
CA HIS A 69 -9.04 5.70 7.12
C HIS A 69 -10.08 6.80 7.39
N LYS A 70 -9.91 7.97 6.78
CA LYS A 70 -10.85 9.10 6.93
C LYS A 70 -12.27 8.75 6.46
N LEU A 71 -12.40 8.04 5.33
CA LEU A 71 -13.71 7.59 4.83
C LEU A 71 -14.38 6.62 5.80
N LYS A 72 -13.60 5.76 6.47
CA LYS A 72 -14.11 4.80 7.47
C LYS A 72 -14.55 5.49 8.76
N GLU A 73 -13.88 6.56 9.18
CA GLU A 73 -14.29 7.37 10.33
C GLU A 73 -15.60 8.12 10.06
N GLN A 74 -15.78 8.66 8.85
CA GLN A 74 -17.01 9.38 8.50
C GLN A 74 -18.25 8.46 8.47
N LYS A 75 -18.10 7.19 8.08
CA LYS A 75 -19.20 6.20 8.09
C LYS A 75 -19.64 5.76 9.49
N LYS A 76 -18.90 6.11 10.54
CA LYS A 76 -19.24 5.79 11.94
C LYS A 76 -20.02 6.91 12.66
N LYS A 77 -20.23 8.06 12.00
CA LYS A 77 -21.14 9.13 12.46
C LYS A 77 -22.50 8.96 11.81
#